data_AF-A0A6I2U8K6-F1
#
_entry.id   AF-A0A6I2U8K6-F1
#
_cell.length_a   1.000
_cell.length_b   1.000
_cell.length_c   1.000
_cell.angle_alpha   90.00
_cell.angle_beta   90.00
_cell.angle_gamma   90.00
#
_symmetry.space_group_name_H-M   'P 1'
#
loop_
_entity.id
_entity.type
_entity.pdbx_description
1 polymer ?
#
loop_
_entity_poly.entity_id
_entity_poly.type
_entity_poly.pdbx_seq_one_letter_code
_entity_poly.pdbx_strand_id
1 'polypeptide(L)'
;MDAMLHNLNAARYLMGRRVVGRAFFSDDHTHSLACDDTQFLKVDFEQGASAHLFITWAAELAVYDSAKNDREHIDQCFMVTDQGWLFRNEIREGKAVITATRNGLEKDFPVIPFEETFFDRYAKEIKNRDILPADLPDIREAYEDLRILLEN
;
A
#
# COMPACT_ATOMS: atom_id res chain seq x y z
N MET A 1 -1.03 -8.72 8.99
CA MET A 1 0.29 -8.40 8.39
C MET A 1 0.28 -8.37 6.87
N ASP A 2 -0.49 -9.22 6.19
CA ASP A 2 -0.55 -9.29 4.72
C ASP A 2 -0.68 -7.91 4.04
N ALA A 3 -1.79 -7.22 4.25
CA ALA A 3 -2.03 -5.96 3.57
C ALA A 3 -1.22 -4.75 4.10
N MET A 4 -0.66 -4.82 5.32
CA MET A 4 0.26 -3.78 5.81
C MET A 4 1.58 -3.76 5.01
N LEU A 5 2.03 -4.93 4.51
CA LEU A 5 3.22 -5.03 3.67
C LEU A 5 3.09 -4.19 2.39
N HIS A 6 1.91 -4.22 1.76
CA HIS A 6 1.63 -3.42 0.56
C HIS A 6 1.69 -1.92 0.85
N ASN A 7 1.10 -1.48 1.97
CA ASN A 7 1.14 -0.08 2.39
C ASN A 7 2.57 0.39 2.69
N LEU A 8 3.38 -0.45 3.34
CA LEU A 8 4.77 -0.15 3.62
C LEU A 8 5.59 -0.02 2.34
N ASN A 9 5.42 -0.96 1.41
CA ASN A 9 6.12 -0.94 0.13
C ASN A 9 5.80 0.34 -0.66
N ALA A 10 4.51 0.69 -0.78
CA ALA A 10 4.07 1.92 -1.42
C ALA A 10 4.66 3.18 -0.74
N ALA A 11 4.62 3.23 0.60
CA ALA A 11 5.18 4.34 1.36
C ALA A 11 6.70 4.49 1.12
N ARG A 12 7.45 3.39 1.10
CA ARG A 12 8.89 3.42 0.82
C ARG A 12 9.19 3.85 -0.60
N TYR A 13 8.46 3.32 -1.58
CA TYR A 13 8.60 3.70 -2.99
C TYR A 13 8.37 5.19 -3.19
N LEU A 14 7.27 5.72 -2.65
CA LEU A 14 6.92 7.15 -2.78
C LEU A 14 7.85 8.06 -1.99
N MET A 15 8.33 7.61 -0.83
CA MET A 15 9.24 8.40 -0.01
C MET A 15 10.64 8.45 -0.62
N GLY A 16 11.11 7.35 -1.23
CA GLY A 16 12.43 7.26 -1.86
C GLY A 16 13.59 7.49 -0.88
N ARG A 17 13.39 7.20 0.41
CA ARG A 17 14.36 7.43 1.50
C ARG A 17 14.54 6.18 2.34
N ARG A 18 15.67 6.09 3.04
CA ARG A 18 15.93 5.01 3.99
C ARG A 18 15.05 5.16 5.23
N VAL A 19 14.51 4.04 5.68
CA VAL A 19 13.77 3.93 6.95
C VAL A 19 14.76 3.93 8.11
N VAL A 20 14.49 4.75 9.13
CA VAL A 20 15.34 4.93 10.33
C VAL A 20 14.63 4.57 11.63
N GLY A 21 13.31 4.41 11.60
CA GLY A 21 12.54 4.07 12.79
C GLY A 21 11.16 3.54 12.42
N ARG A 22 10.54 2.81 13.35
CA ARG A 22 9.17 2.32 13.22
C ARG A 22 8.48 2.21 14.57
N ALA A 23 7.16 2.24 14.55
CA ALA A 23 6.31 1.81 15.65
C ALA A 23 5.11 1.06 15.06
N PHE A 24 4.94 -0.19 15.46
CA PHE A 24 3.89 -1.08 14.96
C PHE A 24 2.94 -1.48 16.08
N PHE A 25 1.64 -1.39 15.78
CA PHE A 25 0.55 -1.78 16.66
C PHE A 25 -0.40 -2.67 15.86
N SER A 26 -0.93 -3.70 16.51
CA SER A 26 -1.77 -4.73 15.91
C SER A 26 -2.73 -5.19 16.98
N ASP A 27 -4.03 -5.02 16.73
CA ASP A 27 -5.10 -5.19 17.70
C ASP A 27 -6.30 -5.88 17.03
N ASP A 28 -7.09 -6.61 17.82
CA ASP A 28 -8.37 -7.18 17.41
C ASP A 28 -9.51 -6.32 17.99
N HIS A 29 -10.22 -5.62 17.11
CA HIS A 29 -11.29 -4.70 17.50
C HIS A 29 -12.69 -5.32 17.40
N THR A 30 -12.91 -6.25 16.47
CA THR A 30 -14.25 -6.73 16.13
C THR A 30 -14.33 -8.19 15.68
N HIS A 31 -13.31 -8.69 14.97
CA HIS A 31 -13.39 -9.98 14.27
C HIS A 31 -12.36 -10.95 14.80
N SER A 32 -12.81 -12.10 15.29
CA SER A 32 -11.91 -13.20 15.67
C SER A 32 -11.37 -13.92 14.44
N LEU A 33 -10.33 -13.35 13.84
CA LEU A 33 -9.60 -13.89 12.69
C LEU A 33 -8.32 -14.61 13.13
N ALA A 34 -7.65 -15.28 12.20
CA ALA A 34 -6.33 -15.87 12.45
C ALA A 34 -5.22 -14.81 12.64
N CYS A 35 -5.53 -13.53 12.39
CA CYS A 35 -4.65 -12.39 12.58
C CYS A 35 -5.46 -11.20 13.12
N ASP A 36 -4.78 -10.27 13.76
CA ASP A 36 -5.40 -9.04 14.24
C ASP A 36 -6.08 -8.26 13.11
N ASP A 37 -7.31 -7.82 13.37
CA ASP A 37 -8.19 -7.19 12.38
C ASP A 37 -7.88 -5.70 12.14
N THR A 38 -7.01 -5.09 12.96
CA THR A 38 -6.65 -3.69 12.86
C THR A 38 -5.16 -3.50 13.11
N GLN A 39 -4.47 -2.75 12.24
CA GLN A 39 -3.04 -2.54 12.33
C GLN A 39 -2.67 -1.08 12.03
N PHE A 40 -1.72 -0.56 12.80
CA PHE A 40 -1.13 0.76 12.62
C PHE A 40 0.39 0.65 12.56
N LEU A 41 0.99 1.26 11.55
CA LEU A 41 2.44 1.34 11.40
C LEU A 41 2.84 2.80 11.17
N LYS A 42 3.59 3.36 12.12
CA LYS A 42 4.37 4.57 11.90
C LYS A 42 5.75 4.17 11.39
N VAL A 43 6.20 4.81 10.31
CA VAL A 43 7.53 4.63 9.73
C VAL A 43 8.22 5.97 9.65
N ASP A 44 9.42 6.07 10.21
CA ASP A 44 10.27 7.26 10.14
C ASP A 44 11.37 7.04 9.10
N PHE A 45 11.62 8.08 8.32
CA PHE A 45 12.61 8.10 7.25
C PHE A 45 13.68 9.16 7.54
N GLU A 46 14.82 9.04 6.84
CA GLU A 46 15.85 10.06 6.88
C GLU A 46 15.31 11.47 6.58
N GLN A 47 15.95 12.48 7.18
CA GLN A 47 15.58 13.90 7.06
C GLN A 47 14.20 14.23 7.67
N GLY A 48 13.72 13.42 8.62
CA GLY A 48 12.54 13.72 9.43
C GLY A 48 11.20 13.49 8.74
N ALA A 49 11.19 12.79 7.60
CA ALA A 49 9.94 12.40 6.95
C ALA A 49 9.30 11.20 7.65
N SER A 50 7.97 11.09 7.62
CA SER A 50 7.24 10.01 8.28
C SER A 50 6.02 9.57 7.48
N ALA A 51 5.71 8.27 7.50
CA ALA A 51 4.46 7.72 7.01
C ALA A 51 3.65 7.14 8.19
N HIS A 52 2.33 7.35 8.15
CA HIS A 52 1.39 6.76 9.11
C HIS A 52 0.44 5.88 8.31
N LEU A 53 0.60 4.57 8.48
CA LEU A 53 -0.11 3.55 7.72
C LEU A 53 -1.13 2.91 8.64
N PHE A 54 -2.35 2.77 8.14
CA PHE A 54 -3.45 2.19 8.88
C PHE A 54 -4.20 1.23 7.98
N ILE A 55 -4.58 0.10 8.54
CA ILE A 55 -5.49 -0.84 7.90
C ILE A 55 -6.40 -1.43 8.95
N THR A 56 -7.67 -1.60 8.59
CA THR A 56 -8.64 -2.26 9.45
C THR A 56 -9.62 -3.03 8.60
N TRP A 57 -9.84 -4.28 8.98
CA TRP A 57 -10.98 -5.09 8.56
C TRP A 57 -12.15 -4.94 9.55
N ALA A 58 -11.95 -4.24 10.67
CA ALA A 58 -13.01 -4.03 11.66
C ALA A 58 -14.19 -3.20 11.13
N ALA A 59 -13.92 -2.40 10.08
CA ALA A 59 -14.95 -1.64 9.37
C ALA A 59 -15.70 -2.45 8.31
N GLU A 60 -15.28 -3.69 8.01
CA GLU A 60 -15.97 -4.55 7.05
C GLU A 60 -17.19 -5.22 7.68
N LEU A 61 -18.28 -5.31 6.92
CA LEU A 61 -19.42 -6.13 7.32
C LEU A 61 -19.02 -7.60 7.20
N ALA A 62 -18.90 -8.28 8.35
CA ALA A 62 -18.74 -9.72 8.36
C ALA A 62 -20.01 -10.39 7.83
N VAL A 63 -19.95 -10.92 6.61
CA VAL A 63 -21.01 -11.75 6.03
C VAL A 63 -20.61 -13.21 6.23
N TYR A 64 -21.18 -13.86 7.24
CA TYR A 64 -20.90 -15.28 7.47
C TYR A 64 -21.70 -16.15 6.49
N ASP A 65 -21.13 -16.47 5.33
CA ASP A 65 -21.60 -17.58 4.49
C ASP A 65 -20.80 -18.86 4.84
N SER A 66 -21.51 -19.92 5.26
CA SER A 66 -20.89 -21.22 5.52
C SER A 66 -20.23 -21.88 4.30
N ALA A 67 -20.53 -21.42 3.08
CA ALA A 67 -19.94 -21.91 1.85
C ALA A 67 -18.72 -21.10 1.38
N LYS A 68 -18.54 -19.86 1.85
CA LYS A 68 -17.47 -18.95 1.44
C LYS A 68 -17.15 -17.95 2.54
N ASN A 69 -15.87 -17.67 2.75
CA ASN A 69 -15.44 -16.54 3.58
C ASN A 69 -15.66 -15.23 2.78
N ASP A 70 -16.92 -14.89 2.52
CA ASP A 70 -17.32 -13.72 1.75
C ASP A 70 -17.40 -12.52 2.70
N ARG A 71 -16.82 -11.39 2.32
CA ARG A 71 -16.87 -10.16 3.12
C ARG A 71 -17.29 -9.04 2.20
N GLU A 72 -18.17 -8.17 2.69
CA GLU A 72 -18.41 -6.92 1.98
C GLU A 72 -17.19 -6.04 2.19
N HIS A 73 -16.26 -6.12 1.24
CA HIS A 73 -14.97 -5.45 1.28
C HIS A 73 -15.13 -3.98 0.94
N ILE A 74 -14.75 -3.10 1.86
CA ILE A 74 -14.64 -1.67 1.61
C ILE A 74 -13.16 -1.36 1.43
N ASP A 75 -12.70 -1.32 0.17
CA ASP A 75 -11.34 -0.89 -0.15
C ASP A 75 -11.30 0.63 -0.27
N GLN A 76 -10.63 1.28 0.67
CA GLN A 76 -10.37 2.72 0.63
C GLN A 76 -8.89 2.98 0.87
N CYS A 77 -8.20 3.41 -0.19
CA CYS A 77 -6.82 3.87 -0.12
C CYS A 77 -6.79 5.39 -0.30
N PHE A 78 -6.31 6.09 0.73
CA PHE A 78 -6.00 7.52 0.66
C PHE A 78 -4.56 7.76 1.09
N MET A 79 -3.88 8.66 0.39
CA MET A 79 -2.52 9.07 0.72
C MET A 79 -2.48 10.58 0.86
N VAL A 80 -1.83 11.09 1.90
CA VAL A 80 -1.63 12.53 2.09
C VAL A 80 -0.15 12.84 2.03
N THR A 81 0.24 13.74 1.15
CA THR A 81 1.65 14.16 1.02
C THR A 81 2.06 15.18 2.08
N ASP A 82 3.37 15.35 2.25
CA ASP A 82 3.97 16.43 3.03
C ASP A 82 3.61 17.84 2.51
N GLN A 83 3.20 17.94 1.24
CA GLN A 83 2.67 19.15 0.63
C GLN A 83 1.15 19.33 0.84
N GLY A 84 0.50 18.44 1.60
CA GLY A 84 -0.93 18.52 1.90
C GLY A 84 -1.85 18.18 0.71
N TRP A 85 -1.37 17.39 -0.25
CA TRP A 85 -2.21 16.81 -1.30
C TRP A 85 -2.80 15.49 -0.82
N LEU A 86 -4.12 15.36 -0.95
CA LEU A 86 -4.83 14.10 -0.76
C LEU A 86 -4.99 13.38 -2.10
N PHE A 87 -4.41 12.20 -2.23
CA PHE A 87 -4.59 11.29 -3.36
C PHE A 87 -5.65 10.25 -3.05
N ARG A 88 -6.50 9.96 -4.05
CA ARG A 88 -7.50 8.88 -4.03
C ARG A 88 -7.45 8.10 -5.34
N ASN A 89 -7.69 6.80 -5.24
CA ASN A 89 -7.95 5.96 -6.41
C ASN A 89 -9.45 6.03 -6.71
N GLU A 90 -9.80 6.50 -7.90
CA GLU A 90 -11.20 6.68 -8.32
C GLU A 90 -11.43 6.00 -9.69
N ILE A 91 -12.67 5.63 -9.95
CA ILE A 91 -13.13 5.22 -11.28
C ILE A 91 -13.99 6.35 -11.84
N ARG A 92 -13.54 6.97 -12.95
CA ARG A 92 -14.30 7.99 -13.68
C ARG A 92 -14.53 7.51 -15.10
N GLU A 93 -15.79 7.52 -15.54
CA GLU A 93 -16.17 7.05 -16.88
C GLU A 93 -15.66 5.64 -17.22
N GLY A 94 -15.62 4.75 -16.23
CA GLY A 94 -15.14 3.38 -16.38
C GLY A 94 -13.61 3.23 -16.49
N LYS A 95 -12.84 4.30 -16.25
CA LYS A 95 -11.38 4.30 -16.26
C LYS A 95 -10.82 4.60 -14.87
N ALA A 96 -9.73 3.94 -14.52
CA ALA A 96 -8.99 4.24 -13.31
C ALA A 96 -8.30 5.62 -13.43
N VAL A 97 -8.47 6.44 -12.40
CA VAL A 97 -7.90 7.79 -12.28
C VAL A 97 -7.36 7.93 -10.86
N ILE A 98 -6.18 8.53 -10.72
CA ILE A 98 -5.69 9.02 -9.43
C ILE A 98 -6.11 10.48 -9.33
N THR A 99 -6.92 10.80 -8.33
CA THR A 99 -7.41 12.16 -8.07
C THR A 99 -6.59 12.78 -6.95
N ALA A 100 -5.97 13.93 -7.19
CA ALA A 100 -5.24 14.71 -6.20
C ALA A 100 -6.01 15.97 -5.84
N THR A 101 -6.33 16.15 -4.55
CA THR A 101 -7.07 17.31 -4.06
C THR A 101 -6.28 18.10 -3.02
N ARG A 102 -6.39 19.44 -3.09
CA ARG A 102 -5.80 20.36 -2.11
C ARG A 102 -6.50 21.72 -2.16
N ASN A 103 -7.00 22.22 -1.03
CA ASN A 103 -7.61 23.56 -0.92
C ASN A 103 -8.68 23.86 -2.00
N GLY A 104 -9.53 22.88 -2.31
CA GLY A 104 -10.57 22.99 -3.36
C GLY A 104 -10.06 22.87 -4.79
N LEU A 105 -8.74 22.71 -5.00
CA LEU A 105 -8.17 22.32 -6.29
C LEU A 105 -8.23 20.81 -6.44
N GLU A 106 -8.51 20.36 -7.65
CA GLU A 106 -8.53 18.96 -8.05
C GLU A 106 -7.68 18.77 -9.30
N LYS A 107 -6.89 17.69 -9.33
CA LYS A 107 -6.09 17.27 -10.49
C LYS A 107 -6.28 15.77 -10.69
N ASP A 108 -6.59 15.41 -11.93
CA ASP A 108 -6.78 14.02 -12.33
C ASP A 108 -5.56 13.53 -13.09
N PHE A 109 -5.10 12.34 -12.72
CA PHE A 109 -4.03 11.61 -13.39
C PHE A 109 -4.63 10.31 -13.95
N PRO A 110 -4.87 10.23 -15.27
CA PRO A 110 -5.35 9.01 -15.90
C PRO A 110 -4.37 7.86 -15.67
N VAL A 111 -4.88 6.72 -15.19
CA VAL A 111 -4.06 5.52 -15.06
C VAL A 111 -4.03 4.83 -16.41
N ILE A 112 -2.87 4.86 -17.06
CA ILE A 112 -2.67 4.20 -18.36
C ILE A 112 -2.38 2.72 -18.06
N PRO A 113 -3.18 1.77 -18.57
CA PRO A 113 -2.88 0.36 -18.43
C PRO A 113 -1.53 0.04 -19.06
N PHE A 114 -0.75 -0.84 -18.41
CA PHE A 114 0.47 -1.35 -19.04
C PHE A 114 0.11 -2.17 -20.29
N GLU A 115 0.90 -2.01 -21.36
CA GLU A 115 0.72 -2.78 -22.61
C GLU A 115 0.92 -4.28 -22.41
N GLU A 116 1.71 -4.65 -21.40
CA GLU A 116 2.06 -6.02 -21.07
C GLU A 116 1.78 -6.27 -19.59
N THR A 117 1.57 -7.53 -19.23
CA THR A 117 1.35 -7.87 -17.83
C THR A 117 2.61 -7.62 -17.01
N PHE A 118 2.44 -7.44 -15.70
CA PHE A 118 3.56 -7.37 -14.76
C PHE A 118 4.52 -8.56 -14.92
N PHE A 119 3.99 -9.77 -15.12
CA PHE A 119 4.79 -10.99 -15.27
C PHE A 119 5.61 -11.00 -16.56
N ASP A 120 5.04 -10.52 -17.67
CA ASP A 120 5.75 -10.42 -18.95
C ASP A 120 6.92 -9.45 -18.84
N ARG A 121 6.69 -8.28 -18.23
CA ARG A 121 7.74 -7.28 -17.99
C ARG A 121 8.83 -7.83 -17.06
N TYR A 122 8.45 -8.46 -15.95
CA TYR A 122 9.39 -9.05 -15.01
C TYR A 122 10.26 -10.14 -15.67
N ALA A 123 9.65 -11.04 -16.45
CA ALA A 123 10.36 -12.11 -17.15
C ALA A 123 11.35 -11.59 -18.21
N LYS A 124 11.05 -10.43 -18.84
CA LYS A 124 11.97 -9.77 -19.77
C LYS A 124 13.15 -9.10 -19.06
N GLU A 125 12.89 -8.45 -17.93
CA GLU A 125 13.91 -7.67 -17.23
C GLU A 125 14.89 -8.55 -16.45
N ILE A 126 14.41 -9.63 -15.81
CA ILE A 126 15.28 -10.54 -15.05
C ILE A 126 16.31 -11.27 -15.93
N LYS A 127 16.03 -11.42 -17.23
CA LYS A 127 16.95 -12.05 -18.19
C LYS A 127 18.08 -11.12 -18.63
N ASN A 128 17.86 -9.80 -18.55
CA ASN A 128 18.66 -8.82 -19.25
C ASN A 128 19.36 -7.81 -18.32
N ARG A 129 19.02 -7.76 -17.02
CA ARG A 129 19.54 -6.76 -16.10
C ARG A 129 19.94 -7.33 -14.74
N ASP A 130 21.01 -6.76 -14.18
CA ASP A 130 21.40 -6.93 -12.77
C ASP A 130 20.53 -6.08 -11.83
N ILE A 131 19.83 -5.06 -12.35
CA ILE A 131 18.98 -4.12 -11.60
C ILE A 131 17.63 -3.98 -12.30
N LEU A 132 16.55 -4.28 -11.58
CA LEU A 132 15.18 -4.12 -12.07
C LEU A 132 14.80 -2.63 -12.15
N PRO A 133 13.95 -2.24 -13.12
CA PRO A 133 13.28 -0.94 -13.13
C PRO A 133 12.57 -0.63 -11.79
N ALA A 134 12.52 0.64 -11.40
CA ALA A 134 11.94 1.06 -10.12
C ALA A 134 10.44 0.72 -9.97
N ASP A 135 9.72 0.53 -11.06
CA ASP A 135 8.31 0.12 -11.06
C ASP A 135 8.12 -1.40 -11.02
N LEU A 136 9.21 -2.17 -10.87
CA LEU A 136 9.20 -3.60 -10.59
C LEU A 136 9.84 -3.87 -9.22
N PRO A 137 9.13 -4.53 -8.28
CA PRO A 137 9.67 -4.83 -6.96
C PRO A 137 10.84 -5.82 -7.06
N ASP A 138 11.94 -5.48 -6.40
CA ASP A 138 13.10 -6.36 -6.24
C ASP A 138 12.96 -7.25 -4.99
N ILE A 139 13.59 -8.43 -5.02
CA ILE A 139 13.63 -9.35 -3.87
C ILE A 139 14.30 -8.70 -2.65
N ARG A 140 15.25 -7.78 -2.88
CA ARG A 140 15.89 -7.01 -1.80
C ARG A 140 14.92 -6.02 -1.18
N GLU A 141 14.08 -5.38 -1.97
CA GLU A 141 13.06 -4.46 -1.46
C GLU A 141 12.04 -5.22 -0.63
N ALA A 142 11.55 -6.36 -1.13
CA ALA A 142 10.64 -7.24 -0.41
C ALA A 142 11.25 -7.77 0.90
N TYR A 143 12.52 -8.18 0.88
CA TYR A 143 13.24 -8.57 2.09
C TYR A 143 13.32 -7.42 3.10
N GLU A 144 13.67 -6.21 2.65
CA GLU A 144 13.72 -5.04 3.54
C GLU A 144 12.34 -4.68 4.12
N ASP A 145 11.26 -4.82 3.34
CA ASP A 145 9.89 -4.61 3.84
C ASP A 145 9.55 -5.59 4.96
N LEU A 146 9.86 -6.88 4.76
CA LEU A 146 9.68 -7.91 5.77
C LEU A 146 10.55 -7.63 6.99
N ARG A 147 11.81 -7.26 6.78
CA ARG A 147 12.75 -6.93 7.85
C ARG A 147 12.23 -5.78 8.70
N ILE A 148 11.75 -4.71 8.08
CA ILE A 148 11.15 -3.57 8.78
C ILE A 148 9.91 -4.00 9.56
N LEU A 149 9.06 -4.89 9.06
CA LEU A 149 7.87 -5.32 9.81
C LEU A 149 8.19 -6.26 10.97
N LEU A 150 9.15 -7.17 10.78
CA LEU A 150 9.40 -8.32 11.66
C LEU A 150 10.50 -8.08 12.70
N GLU A 151 11.52 -7.27 12.40
CA GLU A 151 12.66 -7.09 13.29
C GLU A 151 12.46 -5.90 14.24
N ASN A 152 12.52 -6.16 15.54
CA ASN A 152 12.44 -5.16 16.61
C ASN A 152 13.74 -4.37 16.76
#